data_AF-A0A9P7BZT4-F1
#
_entry.id   AF-A0A9P7BZT4-F1
#
_cell.length_a   1.000
_cell.length_b   1.000
_cell.length_c   1.000
_cell.angle_alpha   90.00
_cell.angle_beta   90.00
_cell.angle_gamma   90.00
#
_symmetry.space_group_name_H-M   'P 1'
#
loop_
_entity.id
_entity.type
_entity.pdbx_description
1 polymer ?
#
loop_
_entity_poly.entity_id
_entity_poly.type
_entity_poly.pdbx_seq_one_letter_code
_entity_poly.pdbx_strand_id
1 'polypeptide(L)'
;MSLSSIKLDRFDGEDVDDWIEQFQAFAESNDWDEKQQFKRMPLFFSGKASRWFQNSKDDIKDLSSLIDELRQRFQNQKICVIISTSSMK
;
A
#
# COMPACT_ATOMS: atom_id res chain seq x y z
N MET A 1 -29.51 -0.50 -10.93
CA MET A 1 -28.72 -0.39 -9.68
C MET A 1 -27.41 0.27 -10.06
N SER A 2 -27.19 1.51 -9.64
CA SER A 2 -25.96 2.25 -9.97
C SER A 2 -24.82 1.61 -9.18
N LEU A 3 -23.90 0.95 -9.88
CA LEU A 3 -22.65 0.48 -9.30
C LEU A 3 -21.96 1.71 -8.71
N SER A 4 -21.92 1.78 -7.39
CA SER A 4 -21.10 2.73 -6.64
C SER A 4 -19.71 2.64 -7.25
N SER A 5 -19.27 3.68 -7.94
CA SER A 5 -17.90 3.79 -8.42
C SER A 5 -17.01 3.82 -7.18
N ILE A 6 -16.58 2.66 -6.71
CA ILE A 6 -15.52 2.56 -5.71
C ILE A 6 -14.35 3.29 -6.35
N LYS A 7 -14.03 4.47 -5.83
CA LYS A 7 -12.98 5.31 -6.38
C LYS A 7 -11.73 5.05 -5.55
N LEU A 8 -10.84 4.25 -6.09
CA LEU A 8 -9.54 4.02 -5.47
C LEU A 8 -8.63 5.22 -5.75
N ASP A 9 -8.21 5.92 -4.70
CA ASP A 9 -7.24 7.00 -4.81
C ASP A 9 -5.81 6.47 -4.92
N ARG A 10 -4.88 7.32 -5.34
CA ARG A 10 -3.48 6.93 -5.46
C ARG A 10 -2.82 6.86 -4.09
N PHE A 11 -2.03 5.82 -3.85
CA PHE A 11 -1.28 5.65 -2.62
C PHE A 11 0.05 6.41 -2.69
N ASP A 12 0.26 7.42 -1.85
CA ASP A 12 1.53 8.13 -1.76
C ASP A 12 2.41 7.69 -0.58
N GLY A 13 1.84 6.95 0.38
CA GLY A 13 2.53 6.41 1.55
C GLY A 13 1.80 6.59 2.89
N GLU A 14 0.65 7.25 2.92
CA GLU A 14 -0.14 7.47 4.14
C GLU A 14 -1.23 6.41 4.34
N ASP A 15 -1.48 6.04 5.60
CA ASP A 15 -2.52 5.08 6.02
C ASP A 15 -2.62 3.82 5.15
N VAL A 16 -1.49 3.11 5.02
CA VAL A 16 -1.34 1.91 4.18
C VAL A 16 -2.40 0.84 4.40
N ASP A 17 -2.86 0.63 5.64
CA ASP A 17 -3.82 -0.42 5.95
C ASP A 17 -5.22 -0.09 5.39
N ASP A 18 -5.68 1.14 5.60
CA ASP A 18 -6.95 1.66 5.06
C ASP A 18 -6.91 1.63 3.53
N TRP A 19 -5.79 2.03 2.92
CA TRP A 19 -5.64 1.98 1.47
C TRP A 19 -5.66 0.55 0.93
N ILE A 20 -5.03 -0.42 1.60
CA ILE A 20 -5.09 -1.84 1.21
C ILE A 20 -6.53 -2.35 1.27
N GLU A 21 -7.29 -2.04 2.33
CA GLU A 21 -8.69 -2.43 2.45
C GLU A 21 -9.54 -1.85 1.32
N GLN A 22 -9.35 -0.58 0.98
CA GLN A 22 -10.02 0.06 -0.16
C GLN A 22 -9.61 -0.58 -1.49
N PHE A 23 -8.33 -0.92 -1.67
CA PHE A 23 -7.85 -1.63 -2.86
C PHE A 23 -8.50 -3.02 -2.98
N GLN A 24 -8.62 -3.76 -1.89
CA GLN A 24 -9.25 -5.09 -1.88
C GLN A 24 -10.74 -5.00 -2.24
N ALA A 25 -11.47 -4.04 -1.66
CA ALA A 25 -12.87 -3.81 -2.01
C ALA A 25 -13.03 -3.39 -3.49
N PHE A 26 -12.11 -2.55 -4.00
CA PHE A 26 -12.08 -2.18 -5.41
C PHE A 26 -11.80 -3.38 -6.31
N ALA A 27 -10.82 -4.22 -5.95
CA ALA A 27 -10.45 -5.42 -6.69
C ALA A 27 -11.59 -6.44 -6.71
N GLU A 28 -12.27 -6.67 -5.59
CA GLU A 28 -13.44 -7.53 -5.47
C GLU A 28 -14.58 -7.04 -6.38
N SER A 29 -14.89 -5.75 -6.34
CA SER A 29 -15.92 -5.16 -7.20
C SER A 29 -15.58 -5.22 -8.70
N ASN A 30 -14.31 -5.41 -9.07
CA ASN A 30 -13.87 -5.53 -10.45
C ASN A 30 -13.55 -6.98 -10.85
N ASP A 31 -13.85 -7.97 -9.99
CA ASP A 31 -13.51 -9.39 -10.22
C ASP A 31 -12.03 -9.59 -10.59
N TRP A 32 -11.13 -8.89 -9.89
CA TRP A 32 -9.70 -9.03 -10.13
C TRP A 32 -9.12 -10.21 -9.37
N ASP A 33 -8.59 -11.18 -10.10
CA ASP A 33 -7.76 -12.24 -9.52
C ASP A 33 -6.45 -11.71 -8.95
N GLU A 34 -5.80 -12.50 -8.09
CA GLU A 34 -4.55 -12.15 -7.42
C GLU A 34 -3.43 -11.70 -8.38
N LYS A 35 -3.32 -12.34 -9.55
CA LYS A 35 -2.37 -11.95 -10.60
C LYS A 35 -2.69 -10.59 -11.23
N GLN A 36 -3.97 -10.27 -11.36
CA GLN A 36 -4.41 -8.98 -11.88
C GLN A 36 -4.17 -7.89 -10.84
N GLN A 37 -4.49 -8.17 -9.58
CA GLN A 37 -4.21 -7.29 -8.45
C GLN A 37 -2.72 -6.96 -8.39
N PHE A 38 -1.84 -7.96 -8.42
CA PHE A 38 -0.38 -7.76 -8.40
C PHE A 38 0.12 -6.85 -9.53
N LYS A 39 -0.39 -7.04 -10.76
CA LYS A 39 -0.01 -6.21 -11.91
C LYS A 39 -0.56 -4.79 -11.85
N ARG A 40 -1.75 -4.61 -11.25
CA ARG A 40 -2.49 -3.35 -11.26
C ARG A 40 -2.19 -2.48 -10.04
N MET A 41 -1.95 -3.07 -8.88
CA MET A 41 -1.63 -2.38 -7.62
C MET A 41 -0.56 -1.29 -7.77
N PRO A 42 0.60 -1.54 -8.42
CA PRO A 42 1.63 -0.51 -8.58
C PRO A 42 1.23 0.65 -9.51
N LEU A 43 0.17 0.51 -10.32
CA LEU A 43 -0.36 1.62 -11.13
C LEU A 43 -1.04 2.70 -10.28
N PHE A 44 -1.48 2.33 -9.07
CA PHE A 44 -2.09 3.24 -8.12
C PHE A 44 -1.06 3.85 -7.16
N PHE A 45 0.20 3.42 -7.21
CA PHE A 45 1.25 4.04 -6.40
C PHE A 45 1.66 5.39 -6.97
N SER A 46 1.88 6.35 -6.08
CA SER A 46 2.37 7.68 -6.40
C SER A 46 3.49 8.10 -5.45
N GLY A 47 4.18 9.20 -5.77
CA GLY A 47 5.21 9.79 -4.91
C GLY A 47 6.22 8.79 -4.34
N LYS A 48 6.23 8.64 -3.01
CA LYS A 48 7.18 7.80 -2.28
C LYS A 48 6.93 6.30 -2.51
N ALA A 49 5.67 5.88 -2.56
CA ALA A 49 5.29 4.48 -2.82
C ALA A 49 5.76 4.00 -4.19
N SER A 50 5.57 4.83 -5.23
CA SER A 50 6.02 4.49 -6.58
C SER A 50 7.55 4.33 -6.65
N ARG A 51 8.28 5.26 -6.02
CA ARG A 51 9.74 5.19 -5.96
C ARG A 51 10.22 3.96 -5.20
N TRP A 52 9.60 3.63 -4.08
CA TRP A 52 9.94 2.42 -3.32
C TRP A 52 9.70 1.16 -4.15
N PHE A 53 8.53 1.03 -4.79
CA PHE A 53 8.21 -0.15 -5.61
C PHE A 53 9.21 -0.34 -6.75
N GLN A 54 9.65 0.74 -7.42
CA GLN A 54 10.67 0.62 -8.46
C GLN A 54 12.01 0.06 -7.97
N ASN A 55 12.36 0.24 -6.69
CA ASN A 55 13.57 -0.32 -6.09
C ASN A 55 13.37 -1.77 -5.61
N SER A 56 12.14 -2.14 -5.20
CA SER A 56 11.83 -3.46 -4.65
C SER A 56 11.21 -4.45 -5.65
N LYS A 57 10.84 -4.01 -6.85
CA LYS A 57 10.11 -4.83 -7.85
C LYS A 57 10.76 -6.15 -8.27
N ASP A 58 12.08 -6.26 -8.13
CA ASP A 58 12.84 -7.47 -8.51
C ASP A 58 12.76 -8.56 -7.42
N ASP A 59 12.53 -8.15 -6.18
CA ASP A 59 12.47 -9.04 -5.01
C ASP A 59 11.04 -9.56 -4.78
N ILE A 60 10.03 -8.77 -5.16
CA ILE A 60 8.62 -9.07 -4.93
C ILE A 60 8.04 -9.89 -6.09
N LYS A 61 7.65 -11.13 -5.82
CA LYS A 61 7.13 -12.08 -6.83
C LYS A 61 5.63 -12.37 -6.74
N ASP A 62 5.04 -12.08 -5.59
CA ASP A 62 3.66 -12.45 -5.25
C ASP A 62 2.93 -11.26 -4.63
N LEU A 63 1.60 -11.25 -4.74
CA LEU A 63 0.77 -10.19 -4.15
C LEU A 63 0.90 -10.16 -2.62
N SER A 64 0.96 -11.33 -1.98
CA SER A 64 1.11 -11.44 -0.53
C SER A 64 2.39 -10.77 -0.05
N SER A 65 3.53 -11.06 -0.70
CA SER A 65 4.81 -10.40 -0.41
C SER A 65 4.77 -8.90 -0.70
N LEU A 66 4.06 -8.47 -1.76
CA LEU A 66 3.89 -7.05 -2.05
C LEU A 66 3.16 -6.31 -0.92
N ILE A 67 2.04 -6.87 -0.46
CA ILE A 67 1.22 -6.28 0.60
C ILE A 67 1.98 -6.27 1.93
N ASP A 68 2.68 -7.36 2.26
CA ASP A 68 3.47 -7.45 3.50
C ASP A 68 4.60 -6.43 3.51
N GLU A 69 5.38 -6.35 2.43
CA GLU A 69 6.46 -5.37 2.28
C GLU A 69 5.94 -3.92 2.27
N LEU A 70 4.78 -3.68 1.65
CA LEU A 70 4.10 -2.37 1.67
C LEU A 70 3.73 -1.98 3.10
N ARG A 71 3.11 -2.90 3.86
CA ARG A 71 2.79 -2.71 5.28
C ARG A 71 4.06 -2.46 6.08
N GLN A 72 5.05 -3.33 6.00
CA GLN A 72 6.34 -3.16 6.69
C GLN A 72 6.97 -1.78 6.43
N ARG A 73 6.93 -1.32 5.17
CA ARG A 73 7.58 -0.06 4.78
C ARG A 73 6.81 1.18 5.22
N PHE A 74 5.49 1.19 5.09
CA PHE A 74 4.66 2.39 5.28
C PHE A 74 3.91 2.43 6.62
N GLN A 75 3.60 1.27 7.21
CA GLN A 75 3.00 1.18 8.55
C GLN A 75 3.97 1.67 9.64
N ASN A 76 5.27 1.45 9.44
CA ASN A 76 6.31 1.83 10.39
C ASN A 76 6.64 3.35 10.38
N GLN A 77 6.07 4.14 9.44
CA GLN A 77 6.21 5.60 9.49
C GLN A 77 5.36 6.26 10.60
N LYS A 78 4.39 5.55 11.17
CA LYS A 78 3.61 6.06 12.32
C LYS A 78 4.39 6.06 13.64
N ILE A 79 5.60 5.48 13.70
CA ILE A 79 6.43 5.45 14.90
C ILE A 79 7.65 6.36 14.71
N CYS A 80 7.44 7.68 14.70
CA CYS A 80 8.54 8.62 14.90
C CYS A 80 8.08 9.93 15.57
N VAL A 81 7.31 9.86 16.67
CA VAL A 81 7.21 10.96 17.65
C VAL A 81 6.86 10.40 19.04
N ILE A 82 7.71 9.58 19.67
CA ILE A 82 7.62 9.41 21.16
C ILE A 82 8.87 8.92 21.90
N ILE A 83 9.99 8.58 21.24
CA ILE A 83 11.25 8.25 21.96
C ILE A 83 12.41 9.09 21.45
N SER A 84 12.30 10.39 21.68
CA SER A 84 13.43 11.32 21.65
C SER A 84 13.19 12.40 22.69
N THR A 85 13.27 12.05 23.98
CA THR A 85 13.80 12.88 25.08
C THR A 85 13.57 12.14 26.40
N SER A 86 14.53 11.32 26.81
CA SER A 86 14.83 11.08 28.24
C SER A 86 16.24 10.52 28.35
N SER A 87 17.18 11.30 27.80
CA SER A 87 18.52 11.39 28.37
C SER A 87 18.55 12.73 29.09
N MET A 88 18.52 12.73 30.42
CA MET A 88 19.19 13.72 31.24
C MET A 88 19.12 13.35 32.73
N LYS A 89 20.30 12.93 33.21
CA LYS A 89 20.87 13.04 34.58
C LYS A 89 20.35 12.10 35.67
#